data_AF-A0A921I1J0-F1
#
_entry.id   AF-A0A921I1J0-F1
#
_cell.length_a   1.000
_cell.length_b   1.000
_cell.length_c   1.000
_cell.angle_alpha   90.00
_cell.angle_beta   90.00
_cell.angle_gamma   90.00
#
_symmetry.space_group_name_H-M   'P 1'
#
loop_
_entity.id
_entity.type
_entity.pdbx_description
1 polymer ?
#
loop_
_entity_poly.entity_id
_entity_poly.type
_entity_poly.pdbx_seq_one_letter_code
_entity_poly.pdbx_strand_id
1 'polypeptide(L)'
;MENKTLLVSYTDQGKKKMEEIRGLLEDSGRTVFGLERPRGGDFLGEYWRQVQEIIFVGAAGIAVRLCAPFIRDKFTDPAVLVLDEKGKFVIPLLSGHVGGANDLALFLAEATGAEAVITTATDVNGCFAVDVFAKKCGLVLTDRAKAKDISVRILKGEKVGFYSEFPVLGGVPEELVQVESRQQLGLFPMSIAVEERKKGETGEQVLCLLPRNLTAGVGCKRGVPCRQLEDFVTEKLTELGFHPGQVKRLASIDRKAEEEGLKALAETWQIPFETWTADQLAAVGTVTSESAFVKETVGVGNVCERAAILGSGGGRLVLEKTAEQGMTLALAAEDWSVDFDKTVCDRPGAGQL
;
A
#
# COMPACT_ATOMS: atom_id res chain seq x y z
N MET A 1 -6.89 -4.17 6.47
CA MET A 1 -6.55 -2.97 7.25
C MET A 1 -7.83 -2.17 7.38
N GLU A 2 -8.20 -1.79 8.60
CA GLU A 2 -9.35 -0.94 8.87
C GLU A 2 -9.03 0.48 8.39
N ASN A 3 -9.81 1.03 7.45
CA ASN A 3 -9.62 2.42 7.01
C ASN A 3 -10.15 3.34 8.11
N LYS A 4 -9.26 4.15 8.67
CA LYS A 4 -9.56 5.12 9.72
C LYS A 4 -9.77 6.49 9.11
N THR A 5 -10.88 7.14 9.47
CA THR A 5 -11.27 8.46 8.95
C THR A 5 -11.50 9.42 10.10
N LEU A 6 -10.92 10.63 10.01
CA LEU A 6 -11.21 11.72 10.93
C LEU A 6 -12.21 12.69 10.28
N LEU A 7 -13.31 12.96 10.97
CA LEU A 7 -14.28 13.99 10.63
C LEU A 7 -14.12 15.20 11.57
N VAL A 8 -14.12 16.40 10.99
CA VAL A 8 -14.01 17.65 11.76
C VAL A 8 -15.09 18.64 11.34
N SER A 9 -15.82 19.22 12.31
CA SER A 9 -16.78 20.29 12.06
C SER A 9 -16.64 21.44 13.05
N TYR A 10 -16.99 22.66 12.62
CA TYR A 10 -16.84 23.88 13.43
C TYR A 10 -18.18 24.57 13.76
N THR A 11 -19.29 24.10 13.22
CA THR A 11 -20.62 24.70 13.41
C THR A 11 -21.67 23.63 13.71
N ASP A 12 -22.84 24.05 14.19
CA ASP A 12 -23.95 23.13 14.47
C ASP A 12 -24.55 22.53 13.20
N GLN A 13 -24.54 23.26 12.08
CA GLN A 13 -24.98 22.73 10.78
C GLN A 13 -23.94 21.72 10.26
N GLY A 14 -22.66 22.08 10.34
CA GLY A 14 -21.56 21.19 10.00
C GLY A 14 -21.59 19.89 10.81
N LYS A 15 -21.89 19.96 12.12
CA LYS A 15 -22.07 18.77 12.96
C LYS A 15 -23.17 17.83 12.45
N LYS A 16 -24.33 18.36 12.06
CA LYS A 16 -25.42 17.53 11.52
C LYS A 16 -25.00 16.80 10.25
N LYS A 17 -24.36 17.52 9.33
CA LYS A 17 -23.82 16.93 8.10
C LYS A 17 -22.70 15.94 8.41
N MET A 18 -21.84 16.22 9.39
CA MET A 18 -20.80 15.31 9.84
C MET A 18 -21.36 13.97 10.32
N GLU A 19 -22.44 13.96 11.08
CA GLU A 19 -23.07 12.71 11.55
C GLU A 19 -23.75 11.91 10.41
N GLU A 20 -24.30 12.60 9.40
CA GLU A 20 -24.77 11.96 8.16
C GLU A 20 -23.62 11.27 7.42
N ILE A 21 -22.49 11.96 7.24
CA ILE A 21 -21.28 11.41 6.60
C ILE A 21 -20.69 10.27 7.42
N ARG A 22 -20.71 10.37 8.75
CA ARG A 22 -20.24 9.30 9.66
C ARG A 22 -20.97 8.00 9.35
N GLY A 23 -22.31 8.01 9.30
CA GLY A 23 -23.10 6.82 9.04
C GLY A 23 -22.72 6.14 7.71
N LEU A 24 -22.59 6.93 6.64
CA LEU A 24 -22.19 6.43 5.31
C LEU A 24 -20.80 5.76 5.32
N LEU A 25 -19.85 6.33 6.06
CA LEU A 25 -18.50 5.80 6.16
C LEU A 25 -18.45 4.54 7.03
N GLU A 26 -19.17 4.51 8.15
CA GLU A 26 -19.26 3.32 9.01
C GLU A 26 -19.95 2.16 8.29
N ASP A 27 -21.01 2.42 7.53
CA ASP A 27 -21.70 1.43 6.69
C ASP A 27 -20.78 0.83 5.61
N SER A 28 -19.77 1.59 5.18
CA SER A 28 -18.74 1.11 4.25
C SER A 28 -17.58 0.34 4.92
N GLY A 29 -17.65 0.10 6.23
CA GLY A 29 -16.66 -0.65 7.01
C GLY A 29 -15.46 0.17 7.49
N ARG A 30 -15.56 1.51 7.53
CA ARG A 30 -14.50 2.39 8.06
C ARG A 30 -14.66 2.63 9.56
N THR A 31 -13.55 2.81 10.26
CA THR A 31 -13.55 3.36 11.62
C THR A 31 -13.58 4.89 11.55
N VAL A 32 -14.54 5.54 12.19
CA VAL A 32 -14.71 6.99 12.08
C VAL A 32 -14.54 7.70 13.43
N PHE A 33 -13.58 8.63 13.49
CA PHE A 33 -13.38 9.55 14.60
C PHE A 33 -14.07 10.87 14.27
N GLY A 34 -14.79 11.48 15.20
CA GLY A 34 -15.40 12.80 14.98
C GLY A 34 -14.96 13.81 16.02
N LEU A 35 -14.55 15.00 15.57
CA LEU A 35 -14.16 16.12 16.43
C LEU A 35 -15.03 17.34 16.14
N GLU A 36 -15.66 17.85 17.19
CA GLU A 36 -16.48 19.05 17.16
C GLU A 36 -15.72 20.24 17.73
N ARG A 37 -15.63 21.30 16.93
CA ARG A 37 -15.03 22.59 17.30
C ARG A 37 -13.67 22.44 18.01
N PRO A 38 -12.73 21.62 17.49
CA PRO A 38 -11.43 21.48 18.12
C PRO A 38 -10.71 22.84 18.11
N ARG A 39 -10.02 23.15 19.20
CA ARG A 39 -9.28 24.40 19.36
C ARG A 39 -7.85 24.22 18.89
N GLY A 40 -7.32 25.20 18.13
CA GLY A 40 -5.96 25.13 17.59
C GLY A 40 -5.81 24.07 16.50
N GLY A 41 -4.57 23.79 16.10
CA GLY A 41 -4.22 22.78 15.10
C GLY A 41 -3.52 21.54 15.65
N ASP A 42 -3.16 21.52 16.93
CA ASP A 42 -2.31 20.48 17.52
C ASP A 42 -2.94 19.09 17.45
N PHE A 43 -4.28 19.02 17.61
CA PHE A 43 -5.03 17.76 17.47
C PHE A 43 -4.75 17.08 16.13
N LEU A 44 -4.58 17.86 15.06
CA LEU A 44 -4.41 17.32 13.72
C LEU A 44 -3.08 16.58 13.61
N GLY A 45 -2.05 16.98 14.37
CA GLY A 45 -0.76 16.30 14.40
C GLY A 45 -0.84 14.87 14.95
N GLU A 46 -1.71 14.62 15.94
CA GLU A 46 -1.95 13.29 16.48
C GLU A 46 -2.62 12.38 15.44
N TYR A 47 -3.64 12.89 14.77
CA TYR A 47 -4.39 12.12 13.79
C TYR A 47 -3.67 11.96 12.45
N TRP A 48 -2.80 12.90 12.04
CA TRP A 48 -2.17 12.93 10.71
C TRP A 48 -1.48 11.61 10.32
N ARG A 49 -0.95 10.88 11.31
CA ARG A 49 -0.26 9.59 11.11
C ARG A 49 -1.12 8.37 11.43
N GLN A 50 -2.27 8.58 12.07
CA GLN A 50 -3.13 7.50 12.57
C GLN A 50 -4.31 7.19 11.64
N VAL A 51 -4.67 8.13 10.78
CA VAL A 51 -5.81 8.01 9.86
C VAL A 51 -5.37 8.05 8.41
N GLN A 52 -6.14 7.41 7.54
CA GLN A 52 -5.91 7.43 6.09
C GLN A 52 -6.67 8.58 5.42
N GLU A 53 -7.75 9.05 6.06
CA GLU A 53 -8.68 10.02 5.50
C GLU A 53 -9.02 11.10 6.54
N ILE A 54 -9.07 12.36 6.13
CA ILE A 54 -9.50 13.51 6.94
C ILE A 54 -10.53 14.30 6.15
N ILE A 55 -11.70 14.50 6.74
CA ILE A 55 -12.82 15.19 6.11
C ILE A 55 -13.21 16.38 6.99
N PHE A 56 -13.10 17.58 6.44
CA PHE A 56 -13.55 18.80 7.07
C PHE A 56 -14.95 19.16 6.56
N VAL A 57 -15.93 19.25 7.46
CA VAL A 57 -17.25 19.81 7.16
C VAL A 57 -17.26 21.29 7.54
N GLY A 58 -17.08 22.15 6.54
CA GLY A 58 -16.96 23.60 6.74
C GLY A 58 -16.15 24.31 5.65
N ALA A 59 -15.54 25.44 6.01
CA ALA A 59 -14.81 26.26 5.05
C ALA A 59 -13.45 25.64 4.65
N ALA A 60 -13.19 25.53 3.35
CA ALA A 60 -11.93 24.98 2.82
C ALA A 60 -10.68 25.73 3.32
N GLY A 61 -10.77 27.06 3.48
CA GLY A 61 -9.65 27.84 4.00
C GLY A 61 -9.25 27.48 5.44
N ILE A 62 -10.15 26.93 6.24
CA ILE A 62 -9.82 26.40 7.58
C ILE A 62 -9.01 25.11 7.41
N ALA A 63 -9.51 24.17 6.61
CA ALA A 63 -8.83 22.91 6.34
C ALA A 63 -7.41 23.15 5.81
N VAL A 64 -7.24 23.98 4.78
CA VAL A 64 -5.92 24.30 4.19
C VAL A 64 -4.95 24.84 5.25
N ARG A 65 -5.38 25.79 6.08
CA ARG A 65 -4.50 26.39 7.11
C ARG A 65 -4.13 25.41 8.21
N LEU A 66 -5.05 24.54 8.63
CA LEU A 66 -4.78 23.53 9.64
C LEU A 66 -3.86 22.44 9.13
N CYS A 67 -4.05 22.01 7.87
CA CYS A 67 -3.23 20.98 7.25
C CYS A 67 -1.81 21.49 6.94
N ALA A 68 -1.64 22.75 6.54
CA ALA A 68 -0.38 23.29 6.02
C ALA A 68 0.89 22.93 6.82
N PRO A 69 0.93 22.94 8.16
CA PRO A 69 2.11 22.57 8.93
C PRO A 69 2.51 21.08 8.84
N PHE A 70 1.59 20.21 8.43
CA PHE A 70 1.76 18.75 8.42
C PHE A 70 1.99 18.16 7.04
N ILE A 71 1.70 18.92 5.97
CA ILE A 71 1.86 18.49 4.58
C ILE A 71 3.32 18.17 4.31
N ARG A 72 3.58 16.98 3.76
CA ARG A 72 4.90 16.52 3.37
C ARG A 72 4.90 16.01 1.94
N ASP A 73 4.06 15.03 1.65
CA ASP A 73 4.11 14.29 0.39
C ASP A 73 2.84 13.44 0.15
N LYS A 74 2.34 13.44 -1.09
CA LYS A 74 1.08 12.78 -1.50
C LYS A 74 1.04 11.25 -1.32
N PHE A 75 2.19 10.60 -1.08
CA PHE A 75 2.26 9.16 -0.85
C PHE A 75 2.17 8.80 0.63
N THR A 76 2.42 9.76 1.53
CA THR A 76 2.41 9.55 2.98
C THR A 76 1.31 10.32 3.68
N ASP A 77 0.90 11.47 3.12
CA ASP A 77 -0.13 12.32 3.69
C ASP A 77 -1.52 11.68 3.51
N PRO A 78 -2.40 11.79 4.51
CA PRO A 78 -3.77 11.29 4.40
C PRO A 78 -4.52 11.98 3.27
N ALA A 79 -5.54 11.30 2.73
CA ALA A 79 -6.52 11.94 1.87
C ALA A 79 -7.24 13.04 2.65
N VAL A 80 -7.20 14.29 2.16
CA VAL A 80 -7.89 15.41 2.82
C VAL A 80 -8.99 15.96 1.91
N LEU A 81 -10.21 16.02 2.41
CA LEU A 81 -11.38 16.52 1.70
C LEU A 81 -12.11 17.58 2.51
N VAL A 82 -12.87 18.42 1.81
CA VAL A 82 -13.79 19.39 2.39
C VAL A 82 -15.19 19.16 1.84
N LEU A 83 -16.18 19.15 2.73
CA LEU A 83 -17.59 19.26 2.39
C LEU A 83 -18.11 20.59 2.93
N ASP A 84 -18.92 21.30 2.15
CA ASP A 84 -19.66 22.43 2.71
C ASP A 84 -20.80 21.94 3.61
N GLU A 85 -21.26 22.80 4.53
CA GLU A 85 -22.24 22.41 5.54
C GLU A 85 -23.61 22.03 4.98
N LYS A 86 -23.91 22.43 3.73
CA LYS A 86 -25.14 22.02 3.02
C LYS A 86 -24.94 20.74 2.21
N GLY A 87 -23.71 20.20 2.16
CA GLY A 87 -23.37 19.01 1.38
C GLY A 87 -23.62 19.20 -0.11
N LYS A 88 -23.31 20.38 -0.65
CA LYS A 88 -23.42 20.63 -2.10
C LYS A 88 -22.18 20.22 -2.85
N PHE A 89 -21.01 20.36 -2.25
CA PHE A 89 -19.73 20.09 -2.87
C PHE A 89 -18.88 19.18 -1.99
N VAL A 90 -18.15 18.27 -2.64
CA VAL A 90 -17.08 17.48 -2.04
C VAL A 90 -15.79 17.82 -2.78
N ILE A 91 -14.84 18.39 -2.05
CA ILE A 91 -13.64 19.00 -2.63
C ILE A 91 -12.40 18.30 -2.07
N PRO A 92 -11.71 17.45 -2.85
CA PRO A 92 -10.40 16.95 -2.50
C PRO A 92 -9.38 18.09 -2.42
N LEU A 93 -8.60 18.12 -1.34
CA LEU A 93 -7.53 19.10 -1.12
C LEU A 93 -6.13 18.48 -1.24
N LEU A 94 -5.93 17.30 -0.66
CA LEU A 94 -4.62 16.63 -0.61
C LEU A 94 -4.75 15.15 -0.97
N SER A 95 -3.68 14.62 -1.54
CA SER A 95 -3.54 13.20 -1.91
C SER A 95 -4.70 12.70 -2.79
N GLY A 96 -5.08 13.50 -3.79
CA GLY A 96 -6.16 13.26 -4.77
C GLY A 96 -6.13 11.85 -5.39
N HIS A 97 -5.18 11.63 -6.29
CA HIS A 97 -4.96 10.35 -6.97
C HIS A 97 -4.52 9.23 -6.02
N VAL A 98 -3.22 9.21 -5.69
CA VAL A 98 -2.61 8.09 -4.99
C VAL A 98 -3.12 7.98 -3.57
N GLY A 99 -3.50 9.08 -2.91
CA GLY A 99 -4.09 8.99 -1.57
C GLY A 99 -5.53 8.48 -1.56
N GLY A 100 -6.25 8.56 -2.68
CA GLY A 100 -7.65 8.16 -2.78
C GLY A 100 -8.64 9.25 -2.40
N ALA A 101 -8.22 10.52 -2.28
CA ALA A 101 -9.15 11.60 -1.96
C ALA A 101 -10.16 11.87 -3.10
N ASN A 102 -9.79 11.59 -4.35
CA ASN A 102 -10.71 11.75 -5.48
C ASN A 102 -11.77 10.63 -5.50
N ASP A 103 -11.36 9.38 -5.27
CA ASP A 103 -12.28 8.24 -5.15
C ASP A 103 -13.25 8.45 -3.97
N LEU A 104 -12.75 8.92 -2.82
CA LEU A 104 -13.59 9.22 -1.67
C LEU A 104 -14.56 10.38 -1.95
N ALA A 105 -14.12 11.40 -2.70
CA ALA A 105 -15.00 12.50 -3.06
C ALA A 105 -16.14 12.07 -3.98
N LEU A 106 -15.87 11.19 -4.95
CA LEU A 106 -16.88 10.60 -5.83
C LEU A 106 -17.86 9.72 -5.04
N PHE A 107 -17.35 8.86 -4.15
CA PHE A 107 -18.19 8.03 -3.26
C PHE A 107 -19.14 8.88 -2.42
N LEU A 108 -18.63 9.94 -1.79
CA LEU A 108 -19.45 10.83 -0.96
C LEU A 108 -20.43 11.64 -1.80
N ALA A 109 -20.02 12.10 -2.98
CA ALA A 109 -20.88 12.83 -3.91
C ALA A 109 -22.07 11.97 -4.37
N GLU A 110 -21.82 10.71 -4.75
CA GLU A 110 -22.85 9.75 -5.13
C GLU A 110 -23.84 9.49 -3.97
N ALA A 111 -23.32 9.27 -2.76
CA ALA A 111 -24.15 8.95 -1.59
C ALA A 111 -24.98 10.14 -1.08
N THR A 112 -24.50 11.38 -1.27
CA THR A 112 -25.14 12.58 -0.70
C THR A 112 -25.87 13.45 -1.73
N GLY A 113 -25.70 13.17 -3.02
CA GLY A 113 -26.16 14.03 -4.11
C GLY A 113 -25.35 15.32 -4.26
N ALA A 114 -24.17 15.40 -3.63
CA ALA A 114 -23.23 16.50 -3.79
C ALA A 114 -22.48 16.42 -5.13
N GLU A 115 -21.83 17.51 -5.53
CA GLU A 115 -20.94 17.55 -6.69
C GLU A 115 -19.47 17.39 -6.25
N ALA A 116 -18.77 16.41 -6.83
CA ALA A 116 -17.34 16.22 -6.61
C ALA A 116 -16.51 17.18 -7.48
N VAL A 117 -15.72 18.07 -6.86
CA VAL A 117 -14.91 19.08 -7.56
C VAL A 117 -13.49 18.54 -7.79
N ILE A 118 -13.33 17.64 -8.76
CA ILE A 118 -12.04 17.03 -9.10
C ILE A 118 -11.24 17.94 -10.04
N THR A 119 -10.02 18.32 -9.65
CA THR A 119 -9.18 19.27 -10.40
C THR A 119 -7.89 18.67 -10.95
N THR A 120 -7.58 17.41 -10.62
CA THR A 120 -6.25 16.87 -10.89
C THR A 120 -6.14 16.45 -12.35
N ALA A 121 -5.13 16.98 -13.07
CA ALA A 121 -5.03 16.90 -14.53
C ALA A 121 -5.08 15.48 -15.11
N THR A 122 -4.47 14.50 -14.45
CA THR A 122 -4.51 13.10 -14.90
C THR A 122 -5.90 12.47 -14.79
N ASP A 123 -6.73 12.87 -13.82
CA ASP A 123 -8.14 12.44 -13.76
C ASP A 123 -8.97 13.14 -14.82
N VAL A 124 -8.78 14.45 -14.98
CA VAL A 124 -9.53 15.26 -15.95
C VAL A 124 -9.28 14.77 -17.38
N ASN A 125 -8.06 14.35 -17.70
CA ASN A 125 -7.72 13.80 -19.01
C ASN A 125 -7.96 12.27 -19.12
N GLY A 126 -8.31 11.59 -18.02
CA GLY A 126 -8.58 10.15 -18.02
C GLY A 126 -7.38 9.27 -18.40
N CYS A 127 -6.16 9.78 -18.29
CA CYS A 127 -4.94 9.11 -18.74
C CYS A 127 -4.39 8.13 -17.70
N PHE A 128 -3.59 7.15 -18.16
CA PHE A 128 -2.86 6.24 -17.28
C PHE A 128 -1.95 6.98 -16.29
N ALA A 129 -2.09 6.65 -14.99
CA ALA A 129 -1.26 7.16 -13.91
C ALA A 129 -0.50 6.01 -13.25
N VAL A 130 0.83 5.98 -13.45
CA VAL A 130 1.69 4.88 -13.00
C VAL A 130 1.74 4.73 -11.48
N ASP A 131 1.58 5.82 -10.73
CA ASP A 131 1.56 5.82 -9.27
C ASP A 131 0.25 5.25 -8.71
N VAL A 132 -0.89 5.55 -9.34
CA VAL A 132 -2.19 4.92 -9.04
C VAL A 132 -2.15 3.44 -9.38
N PHE A 133 -1.65 3.09 -10.57
CA PHE A 133 -1.43 1.71 -10.97
C PHE A 133 -0.58 0.96 -9.95
N ALA A 134 0.55 1.53 -9.54
CA ALA A 134 1.43 0.92 -8.55
C ALA A 134 0.70 0.69 -7.22
N LYS A 135 -0.03 1.68 -6.71
CA LYS A 135 -0.78 1.52 -5.45
C LYS A 135 -1.84 0.43 -5.55
N LYS A 136 -2.68 0.43 -6.58
CA LYS A 136 -3.80 -0.51 -6.73
C LYS A 136 -3.33 -1.95 -6.96
N CYS A 137 -2.23 -2.13 -7.69
CA CYS A 137 -1.59 -3.43 -7.88
C CYS A 137 -0.74 -3.89 -6.68
N GLY A 138 -0.59 -3.08 -5.63
CA GLY A 138 0.30 -3.40 -4.50
C GLY A 138 1.77 -3.47 -4.93
N LEU A 139 2.21 -2.59 -5.84
CA LEU A 139 3.58 -2.49 -6.32
C LEU A 139 4.35 -1.41 -5.55
N VAL A 140 5.60 -1.70 -5.25
CA VAL A 140 6.58 -0.73 -4.77
C VAL A 140 7.02 0.14 -5.94
N LEU A 141 6.83 1.45 -5.80
CA LEU A 141 7.34 2.44 -6.73
C LEU A 141 8.80 2.78 -6.41
N THR A 142 9.76 2.29 -7.21
CA THR A 142 11.19 2.42 -6.87
C THR A 142 11.77 3.80 -7.14
N ASP A 143 11.15 4.59 -8.04
CA ASP A 143 11.67 5.91 -8.43
C ASP A 143 10.52 6.88 -8.76
N ARG A 144 10.35 7.90 -7.90
CA ARG A 144 9.30 8.90 -8.05
C ARG A 144 9.60 9.93 -9.15
N ALA A 145 10.86 10.19 -9.44
CA ALA A 145 11.24 11.12 -10.51
C ALA A 145 10.89 10.51 -11.87
N LYS A 146 11.18 9.22 -12.07
CA LYS A 146 10.78 8.49 -13.29
C LYS A 146 9.25 8.38 -13.43
N ALA A 147 8.53 8.16 -12.34
CA ALA A 147 7.06 8.16 -12.36
C ALA A 147 6.47 9.51 -12.82
N LYS A 148 7.07 10.61 -12.37
CA LYS A 148 6.69 11.95 -12.80
C LYS A 148 6.99 12.17 -14.28
N ASP A 149 8.16 11.74 -14.77
CA ASP A 149 8.50 11.87 -16.20
C ASP A 149 7.52 11.07 -17.08
N ILE A 150 7.21 9.83 -16.70
CA ILE A 150 6.18 9.01 -17.35
C ILE A 150 4.85 9.75 -17.43
N SER A 151 4.40 10.35 -16.31
CA SER A 151 3.13 11.09 -16.27
C SER A 151 3.14 12.29 -17.23
N VAL A 152 4.24 13.04 -17.29
CA VAL A 152 4.39 14.18 -18.20
C VAL A 152 4.34 13.75 -19.66
N ARG A 153 4.94 12.61 -20.00
CA ARG A 153 4.97 12.06 -21.36
C ARG A 153 3.60 11.59 -21.82
N ILE A 154 2.90 10.88 -20.95
CA ILE A 154 1.53 10.42 -21.20
C ILE A 154 0.59 11.61 -21.46
N LEU A 155 0.70 12.69 -20.67
CA LEU A 155 -0.07 13.92 -20.89
C LEU A 155 0.26 14.62 -22.23
N LYS A 156 1.42 14.34 -22.84
CA LYS A 156 1.79 14.80 -24.19
C LYS A 156 1.34 13.84 -25.30
N GLY A 157 0.69 12.73 -24.96
CA GLY A 157 0.30 11.67 -25.91
C GLY A 157 1.44 10.76 -26.34
N GLU A 158 2.58 10.78 -25.65
CA GLU A 158 3.70 9.85 -25.92
C GLU A 158 3.38 8.45 -25.39
N LYS A 159 3.83 7.40 -26.10
CA LYS A 159 3.72 6.00 -25.67
C LYS A 159 4.86 5.61 -24.73
N VAL A 160 4.55 4.79 -23.73
CA VAL A 160 5.50 4.29 -22.73
C VAL A 160 5.63 2.78 -22.87
N GLY A 161 6.86 2.26 -22.89
CA GLY A 161 7.10 0.82 -22.96
C GLY A 161 6.66 0.14 -21.66
N PHE A 162 6.04 -1.03 -21.75
CA PHE A 162 5.60 -1.80 -20.58
C PHE A 162 6.04 -3.26 -20.70
N TYR A 163 6.68 -3.78 -19.64
CA TYR A 163 7.09 -5.17 -19.54
C TYR A 163 6.70 -5.72 -18.17
N SER A 164 6.29 -6.99 -18.12
CA SER A 164 6.05 -7.70 -16.87
C SER A 164 6.65 -9.09 -16.93
N GLU A 165 7.32 -9.50 -15.84
CA GLU A 165 7.69 -10.90 -15.61
C GLU A 165 6.49 -11.75 -15.17
N PHE A 166 5.40 -11.09 -14.79
CA PHE A 166 4.19 -11.72 -14.28
C PHE A 166 3.10 -11.73 -15.35
N PRO A 167 2.11 -12.62 -15.22
CA PRO A 167 0.95 -12.59 -16.09
C PRO A 167 0.29 -11.21 -16.08
N VAL A 168 -0.10 -10.74 -17.27
CA VAL A 168 -0.85 -9.50 -17.45
C VAL A 168 -2.28 -9.85 -17.79
N LEU A 169 -3.19 -9.42 -16.93
CA LEU A 169 -4.63 -9.61 -17.04
C LEU A 169 -5.30 -8.26 -17.33
N GLY A 170 -6.43 -8.31 -18.03
CA GLY A 170 -7.22 -7.14 -18.40
C GLY A 170 -6.66 -6.34 -19.57
N GLY A 171 -7.31 -5.22 -19.86
CA GLY A 171 -6.94 -4.34 -20.97
C GLY A 171 -5.74 -3.45 -20.61
N VAL A 172 -4.60 -3.66 -21.27
CA VAL A 172 -3.45 -2.74 -21.15
C VAL A 172 -3.89 -1.34 -21.62
N PRO A 173 -3.68 -0.28 -20.81
CA PRO A 173 -4.00 1.09 -21.18
C PRO A 173 -3.37 1.48 -22.51
N GLU A 174 -4.08 2.26 -23.32
CA GLU A 174 -3.62 2.59 -24.68
C GLU A 174 -2.27 3.31 -24.70
N GLU A 175 -1.93 4.04 -23.63
CA GLU A 175 -0.68 4.78 -23.49
C GLU A 175 0.53 3.87 -23.24
N LEU A 176 0.28 2.62 -22.85
CA LEU A 176 1.30 1.61 -22.63
C LEU A 176 1.42 0.68 -23.85
N VAL A 177 2.66 0.41 -24.25
CA VAL A 177 2.96 -0.59 -25.28
C VAL A 177 3.62 -1.77 -24.62
N GLN A 178 2.85 -2.86 -24.48
CA GLN A 178 3.37 -4.10 -23.91
C GLN A 178 4.41 -4.72 -24.86
N VAL A 179 5.57 -5.05 -24.32
CA VAL A 179 6.64 -5.76 -25.02
C VAL A 179 6.85 -7.15 -24.43
N GLU A 180 7.36 -8.07 -25.26
CA GLU A 180 7.57 -9.47 -24.86
C GLU A 180 8.87 -9.67 -24.07
N SER A 181 9.84 -8.78 -24.24
CA SER A 181 11.13 -8.88 -23.58
C SER A 181 11.58 -7.56 -22.97
N ARG A 182 12.25 -7.64 -21.83
CA ARG A 182 12.81 -6.48 -21.14
C ARG A 182 13.76 -5.65 -22.02
N GLN A 183 14.44 -6.27 -22.98
CA GLN A 183 15.37 -5.59 -23.88
C GLN A 183 14.66 -4.59 -24.81
N GLN A 184 13.41 -4.89 -25.21
CA GLN A 184 12.61 -4.02 -26.07
C GLN A 184 12.18 -2.72 -25.38
N LEU A 185 12.29 -2.61 -24.05
CA LEU A 185 12.03 -1.36 -23.32
C LEU A 185 12.96 -0.22 -23.75
N GLY A 186 14.15 -0.54 -24.28
CA GLY A 186 15.10 0.46 -24.81
C GLY A 186 14.65 1.13 -26.11
N LEU A 187 13.55 0.66 -26.73
CA LEU A 187 12.94 1.30 -27.89
C LEU A 187 12.11 2.54 -27.51
N PHE A 188 11.85 2.73 -26.23
CA PHE A 188 11.01 3.80 -25.71
C PHE A 188 11.86 4.81 -24.92
N PRO A 189 11.52 6.11 -24.98
CA PRO A 189 12.23 7.13 -24.21
C PRO A 189 12.06 6.94 -22.70
N MET A 190 10.92 6.36 -22.30
CA MET A 190 10.63 5.93 -20.94
C MET A 190 9.82 4.64 -20.95
N SER A 191 10.04 3.82 -19.94
CA SER A 191 9.48 2.48 -19.82
C SER A 191 9.16 2.11 -18.37
N ILE A 192 8.21 1.20 -18.20
CA ILE A 192 7.81 0.58 -16.93
C ILE A 192 8.14 -0.91 -17.01
N ALA A 193 8.79 -1.44 -15.98
CA ALA A 193 9.04 -2.87 -15.83
C ALA A 193 8.48 -3.35 -14.50
N VAL A 194 7.61 -4.37 -14.52
CA VAL A 194 7.16 -5.08 -13.32
C VAL A 194 8.01 -6.34 -13.17
N GLU A 195 8.83 -6.41 -12.13
CA GLU A 195 9.87 -7.44 -11.96
C GLU A 195 9.81 -8.03 -10.54
N GLU A 196 10.21 -9.30 -10.38
CA GLU A 196 10.23 -9.96 -9.07
C GLU A 196 11.28 -9.31 -8.15
N ARG A 197 12.43 -8.96 -8.73
CA ARG A 197 13.62 -8.45 -8.06
C ARG A 197 14.24 -7.34 -8.87
N LYS A 198 14.95 -6.43 -8.19
CA LYS A 198 15.75 -5.42 -8.86
C LYS A 198 16.97 -6.08 -9.51
N LYS A 199 17.03 -6.09 -10.83
CA LYS A 199 18.16 -6.62 -11.60
C LYS A 199 19.21 -5.53 -11.86
N GLY A 200 19.99 -5.22 -10.83
CA GLY A 200 21.08 -4.23 -10.90
C GLY A 200 20.63 -2.78 -11.08
N GLU A 201 21.50 -1.94 -11.64
CA GLU A 201 21.13 -0.57 -12.01
C GLU A 201 20.15 -0.61 -13.19
N THR A 202 18.89 -0.29 -12.93
CA THR A 202 17.91 -0.03 -13.98
C THR A 202 18.38 1.21 -14.74
N GLY A 203 18.58 1.09 -16.06
CA GLY A 203 18.92 2.24 -16.90
C GLY A 203 18.02 3.44 -16.63
N GLU A 204 18.52 4.66 -16.86
CA GLU A 204 17.84 5.91 -16.49
C GLU A 204 16.39 5.99 -17.01
N GLN A 205 16.08 5.27 -18.09
CA GLN A 205 14.80 5.29 -18.81
C GLN A 205 13.77 4.24 -18.35
N VAL A 206 14.09 3.40 -17.36
CA VAL A 206 13.15 2.36 -16.89
C VAL A 206 12.78 2.58 -15.42
N LEU A 207 11.49 2.79 -15.17
CA LEU A 207 10.89 2.69 -13.84
C LEU A 207 10.62 1.22 -13.52
N CYS A 208 11.25 0.72 -12.48
CA CYS A 208 10.97 -0.62 -11.97
C CYS A 208 9.83 -0.55 -10.94
N LEU A 209 8.89 -1.48 -11.02
CA LEU A 209 7.82 -1.69 -10.06
C LEU A 209 7.94 -3.11 -9.52
N LEU A 210 7.88 -3.26 -8.20
CA LEU A 210 8.13 -4.55 -7.56
C LEU A 210 6.90 -5.00 -6.77
N PRO A 211 6.36 -6.21 -6.94
CA PRO A 211 5.16 -6.63 -6.24
C PRO A 211 5.39 -6.80 -4.75
N ARG A 212 4.44 -6.31 -3.95
CA ARG A 212 4.36 -6.52 -2.50
C ARG A 212 3.68 -7.84 -2.21
N ASN A 213 4.38 -8.91 -2.53
CA ASN A 213 3.88 -10.29 -2.51
C ASN A 213 4.75 -11.22 -1.63
N LEU A 214 5.67 -10.67 -0.82
CA LEU A 214 6.52 -11.49 0.05
C LEU A 214 5.93 -11.63 1.45
N THR A 215 5.95 -12.84 1.97
CA THR A 215 5.75 -13.13 3.40
C THR A 215 7.09 -13.45 4.03
N ALA A 216 7.45 -12.70 5.08
CA ALA A 216 8.68 -12.94 5.84
C ALA A 216 8.37 -13.76 7.09
N GLY A 217 8.79 -15.03 7.06
CA GLY A 217 8.78 -15.90 8.22
C GLY A 217 9.96 -15.58 9.14
N VAL A 218 9.71 -14.96 10.29
CA VAL A 218 10.76 -14.48 11.19
C VAL A 218 10.66 -15.18 12.54
N GLY A 219 11.81 -15.65 13.03
CA GLY A 219 11.98 -16.18 14.38
C GLY A 219 13.15 -15.48 15.06
N CYS A 220 13.11 -15.40 16.39
CA CYS A 220 14.18 -14.80 17.17
C CYS A 220 14.23 -15.36 18.59
N LYS A 221 15.40 -15.27 19.23
CA LYS A 221 15.52 -15.40 20.70
C LYS A 221 14.71 -14.29 21.38
N ARG A 222 14.28 -14.56 22.61
CA ARG A 222 13.48 -13.60 23.39
C ARG A 222 14.27 -12.30 23.59
N GLY A 223 13.61 -11.16 23.38
CA GLY A 223 14.17 -9.83 23.66
C GLY A 223 15.16 -9.29 22.64
N VAL A 224 15.25 -9.88 21.43
CA VAL A 224 16.02 -9.29 20.33
C VAL A 224 15.41 -7.92 19.97
N PRO A 225 16.20 -6.83 19.91
CA PRO A 225 15.71 -5.50 19.57
C PRO A 225 15.15 -5.40 18.14
N CYS A 226 14.10 -4.58 17.94
CA CYS A 226 13.49 -4.31 16.64
C CYS A 226 14.51 -3.93 15.57
N ARG A 227 15.42 -3.00 15.89
CA ARG A 227 16.45 -2.54 14.95
C ARG A 227 17.35 -3.68 14.45
N GLN A 228 17.71 -4.61 15.32
CA GLN A 228 18.55 -5.74 14.93
C GLN A 228 17.80 -6.70 14.00
N LEU A 229 16.50 -6.91 14.23
CA LEU A 229 15.64 -7.67 13.31
C LEU A 229 15.48 -6.96 11.97
N GLU A 230 15.26 -5.64 12.00
CA GLU A 230 15.13 -4.82 10.80
C GLU A 230 16.39 -4.87 9.94
N ASP A 231 17.56 -4.66 10.54
CA ASP A 231 18.86 -4.71 9.87
C ASP A 231 19.06 -6.10 9.22
N PHE A 232 18.82 -7.18 9.98
CA PHE A 232 18.95 -8.55 9.49
C PHE A 232 18.03 -8.86 8.31
N VAL A 233 16.73 -8.53 8.41
CA VAL A 233 15.77 -8.81 7.34
C VAL A 233 16.06 -7.94 6.10
N THR A 234 16.39 -6.66 6.30
CA THR A 234 16.71 -5.73 5.22
C THR A 234 17.97 -6.15 4.47
N GLU A 235 19.01 -6.57 5.18
CA GLU A 235 20.25 -7.09 4.60
C GLU A 235 19.97 -8.29 3.70
N LYS A 236 19.23 -9.29 4.21
CA LYS A 236 18.91 -10.50 3.43
C LYS A 236 18.00 -10.23 2.24
N LEU A 237 17.06 -9.29 2.34
CA LEU A 237 16.27 -8.86 1.18
C LEU A 237 17.17 -8.21 0.13
N THR A 238 18.06 -7.31 0.55
CA THR A 238 18.96 -6.57 -0.35
C THR A 238 19.95 -7.50 -1.06
N GLU A 239 20.55 -8.47 -0.34
CA GLU A 239 21.42 -9.51 -0.92
C GLU A 239 20.73 -10.30 -2.05
N LEU A 240 19.42 -10.51 -1.93
CA LEU A 240 18.60 -11.24 -2.91
C LEU A 240 18.01 -10.36 -4.01
N GLY A 241 18.26 -9.05 -3.98
CA GLY A 241 17.70 -8.08 -4.92
C GLY A 241 16.25 -7.67 -4.65
N PHE A 242 15.72 -7.98 -3.46
CA PHE A 242 14.39 -7.57 -3.03
C PHE A 242 14.43 -6.21 -2.32
N HIS A 243 13.37 -5.44 -2.51
CA HIS A 243 13.14 -4.20 -1.77
C HIS A 243 12.35 -4.48 -0.48
N PRO A 244 12.67 -3.88 0.68
CA PRO A 244 11.93 -4.08 1.93
C PRO A 244 10.41 -3.89 1.80
N GLY A 245 9.98 -2.89 1.03
CA GLY A 245 8.57 -2.65 0.71
C GLY A 245 7.84 -3.77 -0.03
N GLN A 246 8.55 -4.80 -0.54
CA GLN A 246 7.91 -5.99 -1.11
C GLN A 246 7.35 -6.94 -0.05
N VAL A 247 7.79 -6.79 1.21
CA VAL A 247 7.24 -7.57 2.32
C VAL A 247 5.82 -7.09 2.61
N LYS A 248 4.88 -8.00 2.37
CA LYS A 248 3.45 -7.82 2.61
C LYS A 248 3.09 -8.04 4.06
N ARG A 249 3.74 -9.00 4.73
CA ARG A 249 3.46 -9.39 6.12
C ARG A 249 4.63 -10.10 6.79
N LEU A 250 4.66 -10.02 8.13
CA LEU A 250 5.51 -10.84 8.97
C LEU A 250 4.72 -12.05 9.47
N ALA A 251 5.45 -13.14 9.68
CA ALA A 251 4.89 -14.45 9.95
C ALA A 251 5.73 -15.16 11.05
N SER A 252 5.09 -15.68 12.11
CA SER A 252 5.78 -16.52 13.11
C SER A 252 4.86 -17.56 13.79
N ILE A 253 5.37 -18.28 14.79
CA ILE A 253 4.56 -19.18 15.62
C ILE A 253 3.80 -18.38 16.71
N ASP A 254 2.64 -18.86 17.16
CA ASP A 254 1.79 -18.25 18.20
C ASP A 254 2.53 -17.92 19.50
N ARG A 255 3.49 -18.74 19.92
CA ARG A 255 4.38 -18.48 21.06
C ARG A 255 5.20 -17.19 20.92
N LYS A 256 5.28 -16.63 19.71
CA LYS A 256 5.98 -15.38 19.37
C LYS A 256 5.04 -14.19 19.16
N ALA A 257 3.73 -14.36 19.35
CA ALA A 257 2.74 -13.29 19.17
C ALA A 257 3.05 -12.04 20.02
N GLU A 258 3.55 -12.24 21.23
CA GLU A 258 3.88 -11.15 22.17
C GLU A 258 5.37 -10.74 22.18
N GLU A 259 6.18 -11.17 21.21
CA GLU A 259 7.56 -10.71 21.15
C GLU A 259 7.63 -9.26 20.67
N GLU A 260 8.00 -8.36 21.58
CA GLU A 260 8.09 -6.91 21.35
C GLU A 260 8.92 -6.55 20.11
N GLY A 261 10.03 -7.25 19.87
CA GLY A 261 10.88 -7.01 18.69
C GLY A 261 10.17 -7.26 17.35
N LEU A 262 9.32 -8.30 17.27
CA LEU A 262 8.57 -8.63 16.05
C LEU A 262 7.35 -7.72 15.87
N LYS A 263 6.64 -7.42 16.96
CA LYS A 263 5.53 -6.46 16.94
C LYS A 263 5.99 -5.08 16.49
N ALA A 264 7.09 -4.59 17.08
CA ALA A 264 7.66 -3.29 16.72
C ALA A 264 8.17 -3.26 15.27
N LEU A 265 8.73 -4.36 14.75
CA LEU A 265 9.15 -4.42 13.34
C LEU A 265 7.94 -4.34 12.40
N ALA A 266 6.88 -5.10 12.70
CA ALA A 266 5.64 -5.07 11.93
C ALA A 266 4.98 -3.68 11.93
N GLU A 267 4.96 -3.01 13.08
CA GLU A 267 4.46 -1.64 13.22
C GLU A 267 5.34 -0.64 12.44
N THR A 268 6.66 -0.74 12.55
CA THR A 268 7.62 0.11 11.83
C THR A 268 7.43 0.01 10.32
N TRP A 269 7.21 -1.22 9.80
CA TRP A 269 6.99 -1.46 8.38
C TRP A 269 5.52 -1.29 7.95
N GLN A 270 4.62 -1.03 8.91
CA GLN A 270 3.18 -0.91 8.69
C GLN A 270 2.60 -2.13 7.95
N ILE A 271 3.00 -3.32 8.38
CA ILE A 271 2.59 -4.60 7.81
C ILE A 271 1.94 -5.48 8.89
N PRO A 272 0.98 -6.34 8.54
CA PRO A 272 0.41 -7.27 9.50
C PRO A 272 1.47 -8.25 10.03
N PHE A 273 1.37 -8.56 11.32
CA PHE A 273 2.09 -9.65 11.95
C PHE A 273 1.12 -10.78 12.23
N GLU A 274 1.31 -11.89 11.52
CA GLU A 274 0.47 -13.08 11.63
C GLU A 274 1.22 -14.18 12.38
N THR A 275 0.50 -14.92 13.20
CA THR A 275 1.05 -16.07 13.90
C THR A 275 0.16 -17.29 13.76
N TRP A 276 0.77 -18.47 13.79
CA TRP A 276 0.07 -19.75 13.67
C TRP A 276 0.43 -20.70 14.80
N THR A 277 -0.52 -21.57 15.12
CA THR A 277 -0.31 -22.66 16.07
C THR A 277 0.69 -23.68 15.53
N ALA A 278 1.28 -24.47 16.43
CA ALA A 278 2.16 -25.58 16.07
C ALA A 278 1.48 -26.54 15.07
N ASP A 279 0.23 -26.90 15.30
CA ASP A 279 -0.49 -27.86 14.43
C ASP A 279 -0.73 -27.30 13.02
N GLN A 280 -1.08 -26.01 12.90
CA GLN A 280 -1.21 -25.34 11.59
C GLN A 280 0.12 -25.33 10.83
N LEU A 281 1.22 -25.05 11.52
CA LEU A 281 2.55 -25.08 10.89
C LEU A 281 2.95 -26.51 10.51
N ALA A 282 2.64 -27.51 11.33
CA ALA A 282 2.95 -28.92 11.07
C ALA A 282 2.26 -29.45 9.80
N ALA A 283 1.09 -28.92 9.45
CA ALA A 283 0.35 -29.28 8.24
C ALA A 283 1.05 -28.87 6.93
N VAL A 284 2.02 -27.95 6.98
CA VAL A 284 2.80 -27.52 5.80
C VAL A 284 3.85 -28.60 5.47
N GLY A 285 3.66 -29.36 4.41
CA GLY A 285 4.56 -30.49 4.06
C GLY A 285 5.91 -30.09 3.43
N THR A 286 6.02 -28.87 2.90
CA THR A 286 7.16 -28.45 2.06
C THR A 286 8.11 -27.55 2.85
N VAL A 287 9.25 -28.08 3.30
CA VAL A 287 10.34 -27.34 3.96
C VAL A 287 11.69 -27.93 3.57
N THR A 288 12.77 -27.14 3.61
CA THR A 288 14.05 -27.54 3.00
C THR A 288 14.95 -28.36 3.93
N SER A 289 14.76 -28.28 5.24
CA SER A 289 15.37 -29.23 6.20
C SER A 289 14.75 -29.17 7.61
N GLU A 290 14.73 -30.30 8.33
CA GLU A 290 14.37 -30.38 9.75
C GLU A 290 15.65 -30.34 10.61
N SER A 291 15.73 -29.39 11.56
CA SER A 291 16.78 -29.41 12.59
C SER A 291 16.28 -30.16 13.84
N ALA A 292 17.00 -31.20 14.27
CA ALA A 292 16.65 -32.06 15.40
C ALA A 292 16.40 -31.30 16.71
N PHE A 293 17.10 -30.17 16.93
CA PHE A 293 17.00 -29.33 18.13
C PHE A 293 15.62 -28.66 18.31
N VAL A 294 14.89 -28.38 17.23
CA VAL A 294 13.62 -27.62 17.29
C VAL A 294 12.43 -28.53 17.60
N LYS A 295 12.48 -29.80 17.17
CA LYS A 295 11.42 -30.80 17.38
C LYS A 295 11.21 -31.06 18.88
N GLU A 296 12.28 -31.02 19.66
CA GLU A 296 12.28 -31.32 21.10
C GLU A 296 11.69 -30.19 21.97
N THR A 297 11.78 -28.91 21.53
CA THR A 297 11.30 -27.75 22.32
C THR A 297 9.91 -27.24 21.87
N VAL A 298 9.60 -27.34 20.57
CA VAL A 298 8.42 -26.71 19.95
C VAL A 298 7.50 -27.71 19.26
N GLY A 299 7.93 -28.97 19.08
CA GLY A 299 7.17 -30.02 18.39
C GLY A 299 7.20 -29.93 16.87
N VAL A 300 7.54 -28.76 16.30
CA VAL A 300 7.52 -28.49 14.85
C VAL A 300 8.86 -27.92 14.39
N GLY A 301 9.52 -28.63 13.46
CA GLY A 301 10.77 -28.18 12.85
C GLY A 301 10.55 -27.08 11.81
N ASN A 302 11.55 -26.20 11.65
CA ASN A 302 11.58 -25.16 10.61
C ASN A 302 10.37 -24.21 10.57
N VAL A 303 10.05 -23.64 11.74
CA VAL A 303 8.92 -22.71 11.97
C VAL A 303 8.90 -21.53 10.98
N CYS A 304 10.05 -20.90 10.69
CA CYS A 304 10.09 -19.72 9.84
C CYS A 304 9.66 -20.02 8.39
N GLU A 305 10.10 -21.13 7.79
CA GLU A 305 9.66 -21.51 6.44
C GLU A 305 8.16 -21.81 6.40
N ARG A 306 7.68 -22.60 7.36
CA ARG A 306 6.25 -22.97 7.45
C ARG A 306 5.38 -21.73 7.61
N ALA A 307 5.79 -20.80 8.46
CA ALA A 307 5.11 -19.54 8.67
C ALA A 307 5.12 -18.68 7.38
N ALA A 308 6.26 -18.61 6.68
CA ALA A 308 6.36 -17.88 5.41
C ALA A 308 5.42 -18.45 4.33
N ILE A 309 5.43 -19.78 4.15
CA ILE A 309 4.60 -20.48 3.19
C ILE A 309 3.11 -20.32 3.54
N LEU A 310 2.75 -20.49 4.81
CA LEU A 310 1.35 -20.40 5.23
C LEU A 310 0.82 -18.96 5.10
N GLY A 311 1.60 -17.95 5.52
CA GLY A 311 1.23 -16.55 5.38
C GLY A 311 1.18 -16.05 3.93
N SER A 312 1.90 -16.70 3.01
CA SER A 312 1.78 -16.45 1.56
C SER A 312 0.66 -17.24 0.88
N GLY A 313 -0.13 -18.02 1.62
CA GLY A 313 -1.22 -18.82 1.05
C GLY A 313 -0.73 -20.05 0.26
N GLY A 314 0.44 -20.60 0.62
CA GLY A 314 1.07 -21.72 -0.10
C GLY A 314 2.09 -21.28 -1.15
N GLY A 315 2.59 -20.04 -1.06
CA GLY A 315 3.53 -19.47 -2.01
C GLY A 315 4.89 -20.18 -2.08
N ARG A 316 5.66 -19.87 -3.13
CA ARG A 316 6.98 -20.46 -3.38
C ARG A 316 8.03 -19.87 -2.45
N LEU A 317 8.84 -20.71 -1.81
CA LEU A 317 10.02 -20.25 -1.07
C LEU A 317 11.03 -19.57 -2.01
N VAL A 318 11.40 -18.34 -1.67
CA VAL A 318 12.42 -17.53 -2.37
C VAL A 318 13.68 -17.34 -1.54
N LEU A 319 13.60 -17.61 -0.24
CA LEU A 319 14.72 -17.74 0.69
C LEU A 319 14.39 -18.87 1.68
N GLU A 320 15.24 -19.89 1.69
CA GLU A 320 15.21 -20.95 2.71
C GLU A 320 15.66 -20.41 4.07
N LYS A 321 15.44 -21.17 5.13
CA LYS A 321 15.82 -20.78 6.49
C LYS A 321 17.29 -20.36 6.54
N THR A 322 17.49 -19.09 6.84
CA THR A 322 18.77 -18.49 7.17
C THR A 322 18.78 -18.15 8.65
N ALA A 323 19.84 -18.53 9.37
CA ALA A 323 19.95 -18.33 10.82
C ALA A 323 21.21 -17.55 11.16
N GLU A 324 21.07 -16.46 11.90
CA GLU A 324 22.17 -15.58 12.27
C GLU A 324 21.92 -14.95 13.64
N GLN A 325 22.92 -14.99 14.53
CA GLN A 325 22.89 -14.33 15.84
C GLN A 325 21.62 -14.59 16.69
N GLY A 326 20.99 -15.76 16.54
CA GLY A 326 19.75 -16.11 17.25
C GLY A 326 18.47 -15.59 16.61
N MET A 327 18.55 -15.07 15.39
CA MET A 327 17.42 -14.76 14.50
C MET A 327 17.36 -15.79 13.37
N THR A 328 16.17 -15.99 12.81
CA THR A 328 15.93 -16.85 11.66
C THR A 328 14.97 -16.17 10.69
N LEU A 329 15.25 -16.25 9.39
CA LEU A 329 14.40 -15.72 8.33
C LEU A 329 14.17 -16.77 7.25
N ALA A 330 12.95 -16.80 6.72
CA ALA A 330 12.60 -17.41 5.45
C ALA A 330 11.66 -16.45 4.69
N LEU A 331 11.66 -16.52 3.36
CA LEU A 331 10.79 -15.70 2.52
C LEU A 331 10.01 -16.61 1.57
N ALA A 332 8.71 -16.37 1.46
CA ALA A 332 7.85 -17.01 0.46
C ALA A 332 7.11 -15.94 -0.35
N ALA A 333 7.04 -16.13 -1.66
CA ALA A 333 6.32 -15.27 -2.59
C ALA A 333 4.96 -15.87 -2.92
N GLU A 334 3.87 -15.12 -2.69
CA GLU A 334 2.55 -15.47 -3.20
C GLU A 334 2.51 -15.32 -4.73
N ASP A 335 1.70 -16.16 -5.39
CA ASP A 335 1.43 -16.00 -6.81
C ASP A 335 0.77 -14.63 -7.05
N TRP A 336 1.25 -13.95 -8.09
CA TRP A 336 0.87 -12.56 -8.35
C TRP A 336 0.80 -12.30 -9.85
N SER A 337 -0.11 -11.40 -10.25
CA SER A 337 -0.31 -10.97 -11.63
C SER A 337 -0.61 -9.49 -11.70
N VAL A 338 -0.23 -8.84 -12.81
CA VAL A 338 -0.74 -7.52 -13.15
C VAL A 338 -2.20 -7.67 -13.56
N ASP A 339 -3.09 -6.84 -13.02
CA ASP A 339 -4.52 -6.85 -13.37
C ASP A 339 -4.97 -5.41 -13.67
N PHE A 340 -5.02 -5.05 -14.95
CA PHE A 340 -5.41 -3.70 -15.35
C PHE A 340 -6.89 -3.41 -15.09
N ASP A 341 -7.77 -4.42 -15.15
CA ASP A 341 -9.21 -4.21 -14.97
C ASP A 341 -9.57 -3.94 -13.49
N LYS A 342 -8.78 -4.45 -12.53
CA LYS A 342 -8.91 -4.07 -11.11
C LYS A 342 -8.28 -2.71 -10.78
N THR A 343 -7.52 -2.11 -11.70
CA THR A 343 -6.80 -0.85 -11.45
C THR A 343 -7.35 0.34 -12.22
N VAL A 344 -7.90 0.12 -13.41
CA VAL A 344 -8.79 1.04 -14.11
C VAL A 344 -10.13 0.93 -13.39
N CYS A 345 -10.53 1.95 -12.64
CA CYS A 345 -11.83 1.93 -11.96
C CYS A 345 -12.91 1.45 -12.94
N ASP A 346 -13.78 0.54 -12.49
CA ASP A 346 -15.09 0.30 -13.11
C ASP A 346 -15.65 1.64 -13.59
N ARG A 347 -15.71 1.85 -14.90
CA ARG A 347 -16.32 3.03 -15.51
C ARG A 347 -17.78 2.67 -15.80
N PRO A 348 -18.78 3.19 -15.05
CA PRO A 348 -20.10 3.33 -15.63
C PRO A 348 -20.04 4.48 -16.63
N GLY A 349 -20.16 4.16 -17.93
CA GLY A 349 -20.54 5.14 -18.96
C GLY A 349 -19.41 5.90 -19.65
N ALA A 350 -18.52 5.21 -20.37
CA ALA A 350 -17.95 5.78 -21.60
C ALA A 350 -18.91 5.47 -22.76
N GLY A 351 -20.10 6.07 -22.71
CA GLY A 351 -21.13 5.94 -23.72
C GLY A 351 -21.92 7.24 -23.79
N GLN A 352 -21.72 7.96 -24.88
CA GLN A 352 -22.44 9.17 -25.31
C GLN A 352 -22.15 10.47 -24.53
N LEU A 353 -21.24 11.26 -25.10
CA LEU A 353 -21.54 12.67 -25.41
C LEU A 353 -21.26 12.92 -26.89
#